data_AF-R9M4U3-F1
#
_entry.id   AF-R9M4U3-F1
#
_cell.length_a   1.000
_cell.length_b   1.000
_cell.length_c   1.000
_cell.angle_alpha   90.00
_cell.angle_beta   90.00
_cell.angle_gamma   90.00
#
_symmetry.space_group_name_H-M   'P 1'
#
loop_
_entity.id
_entity.type
_entity.pdbx_description
1 polymer ?
#
loop_
_entity_poly.entity_id
_entity_poly.type
_entity_poly.pdbx_seq_one_letter_code
_entity_poly.pdbx_strand_id
1 'polypeptide(L)'
;MNVPVKIVQLGAGGTGGHIAPHLYRLLYALGRPTRYIICDGDKVEEKNLLRQNFSPADLGENKARVLAERYSTVFGLEAEYVPAFIEKLETLMELIQPNEWELDENS
;
A
#
# COMPACT_ATOMS: atom_id res chain seq x y z
N MET A 1 -9.67 -0.62 22.69
CA MET A 1 -9.40 -1.79 21.83
C MET A 1 -8.12 -1.50 21.05
N ASN A 2 -6.98 -2.06 21.46
CA ASN A 2 -5.65 -1.77 20.88
C ASN A 2 -5.17 -2.87 19.92
N VAL A 3 -6.07 -3.67 19.35
CA VAL A 3 -5.67 -4.74 18.42
C VAL A 3 -5.21 -4.09 17.11
N PRO A 4 -3.96 -4.31 16.67
CA PRO A 4 -3.47 -3.73 15.43
C PRO A 4 -4.14 -4.30 14.19
N VAL A 5 -4.16 -3.51 13.13
CA VAL A 5 -4.67 -3.91 11.82
C VAL A 5 -3.54 -3.89 10.81
N LYS A 6 -3.29 -5.02 10.17
CA LYS A 6 -2.37 -5.14 9.04
C LYS A 6 -3.14 -5.52 7.79
N ILE A 7 -2.99 -4.74 6.74
CA ILE A 7 -3.59 -5.01 5.42
C ILE A 7 -2.45 -5.22 4.42
N VAL A 8 -2.52 -6.32 3.67
CA VAL A 8 -1.66 -6.56 2.51
C VAL A 8 -2.56 -6.58 1.27
N GLN A 9 -2.36 -5.61 0.38
CA GLN A 9 -3.09 -5.54 -0.88
C GLN A 9 -2.23 -6.06 -2.02
N LEU A 10 -2.75 -7.05 -2.75
CA LEU A 10 -2.14 -7.55 -3.98
C LEU A 10 -2.82 -6.88 -5.17
N GLY A 11 -2.06 -6.04 -5.86
CA GLY A 11 -2.49 -5.29 -7.04
C GLY A 11 -2.80 -3.81 -6.76
N ALA A 12 -2.25 -2.96 -7.61
CA ALA A 12 -2.39 -1.51 -7.69
C ALA A 12 -2.98 -1.07 -9.05
N GLY A 13 -3.62 -2.00 -9.77
CA GLY A 13 -4.32 -1.75 -11.03
C GLY A 13 -5.65 -0.99 -10.86
N GLY A 14 -6.67 -1.29 -11.68
CA GLY A 14 -7.96 -0.59 -11.64
C GLY A 14 -8.60 -0.62 -10.25
N THR A 15 -8.95 -1.79 -9.76
CA THR A 15 -9.59 -1.95 -8.44
C THR A 15 -8.68 -1.52 -7.30
N GLY A 16 -7.42 -1.97 -7.33
CA GLY A 16 -6.44 -1.67 -6.29
C GLY A 16 -6.14 -0.18 -6.14
N GLY A 17 -6.02 0.52 -7.27
CA GLY A 17 -5.85 1.98 -7.31
C GLY A 17 -7.06 2.73 -6.75
N HIS A 18 -8.28 2.28 -7.05
CA HIS A 18 -9.51 2.90 -6.55
C HIS A 18 -9.74 2.68 -5.05
N ILE A 19 -9.47 1.49 -4.54
CA ILE A 19 -9.74 1.18 -3.12
C ILE A 19 -8.68 1.79 -2.17
N ALA A 20 -7.44 1.93 -2.62
CA ALA A 20 -6.33 2.43 -1.79
C ALA A 20 -6.64 3.74 -1.04
N PRO A 21 -7.09 4.84 -1.69
CA PRO A 21 -7.44 6.08 -0.97
C PRO A 21 -8.51 5.90 0.11
N HIS A 22 -9.46 4.97 -0.09
CA HIS A 22 -10.50 4.68 0.89
C HIS A 22 -9.97 3.89 2.09
N LEU A 23 -9.09 2.91 1.84
CA LEU A 23 -8.43 2.15 2.91
C LEU A 23 -7.53 3.06 3.74
N TYR A 24 -6.70 3.89 3.11
CA TYR A 24 -5.88 4.86 3.83
C TYR A 24 -6.72 5.78 4.74
N ARG A 25 -7.86 6.28 4.24
CA ARG A 25 -8.76 7.12 5.04
C ARG A 25 -9.41 6.37 6.19
N LEU A 26 -9.79 5.10 5.99
CA LEU A 26 -10.36 4.25 7.04
C LEU A 26 -9.31 3.95 8.13
N LEU A 27 -8.10 3.58 7.74
CA LEU A 27 -6.98 3.28 8.63
C LEU A 27 -6.59 4.51 9.45
N TYR A 28 -6.55 5.68 8.84
CA TYR A 28 -6.35 6.95 9.54
C TYR A 28 -7.44 7.20 10.60
N ALA A 29 -8.72 6.97 10.25
CA ALA A 29 -9.85 7.21 11.17
C ALA A 29 -10.02 6.13 12.26
N LEU A 30 -9.37 4.97 12.13
CA LEU A 30 -9.52 3.84 13.06
C LEU A 30 -8.97 4.15 14.46
N GLY A 31 -8.06 5.12 14.59
CA GLY A 31 -7.47 5.50 15.88
C GLY A 31 -6.74 4.34 16.56
N ARG A 32 -6.23 3.39 15.76
CA ARG A 32 -5.50 2.21 16.22
C ARG A 32 -4.20 2.08 15.46
N PRO A 33 -3.25 1.33 16.02
CA PRO A 33 -2.14 0.72 15.31
C PRO A 33 -2.52 0.14 13.92
N THR A 34 -2.02 0.72 12.82
CA THR A 34 -2.30 0.24 11.44
C THR A 34 -1.06 0.12 10.58
N ARG A 35 -1.02 -0.92 9.74
CA ARG A 35 0.00 -1.15 8.72
C ARG A 35 -0.66 -1.52 7.40
N TYR A 36 -0.23 -0.91 6.28
CA TYR A 36 -0.82 -1.16 4.97
C TYR A 36 0.25 -1.25 3.89
N ILE A 37 0.35 -2.42 3.29
CA ILE A 37 1.37 -2.74 2.29
C ILE A 37 0.69 -2.98 0.94
N ILE A 38 1.11 -2.26 -0.10
CA ILE A 38 0.64 -2.46 -1.47
C ILE A 38 1.69 -3.25 -2.26
N CYS A 39 1.29 -4.33 -2.93
CA CYS A 39 2.19 -5.15 -3.74
C CYS A 39 1.77 -5.11 -5.21
N ASP A 40 2.66 -4.70 -6.10
CA ASP A 40 2.44 -4.74 -7.55
C ASP A 40 3.79 -4.70 -8.30
N GLY A 41 3.96 -5.57 -9.30
CA GLY A 41 5.15 -5.61 -10.14
C GLY A 41 5.07 -4.68 -11.36
N ASP A 42 3.89 -4.16 -11.69
CA ASP A 42 3.68 -3.33 -12.87
C ASP A 42 4.21 -1.91 -12.69
N LYS A 43 4.61 -1.33 -13.82
CA LYS A 43 4.82 0.11 -13.98
C LYS A 43 3.57 0.80 -14.50
N VAL A 44 3.44 2.08 -14.22
CA VAL A 44 2.39 2.93 -14.79
C VAL A 44 2.64 3.11 -16.28
N GLU A 45 1.63 2.78 -17.08
CA GLU A 45 1.60 3.00 -18.53
C GLU A 45 0.55 4.06 -18.91
N GLU A 46 0.67 4.64 -20.11
CA GLU A 46 -0.25 5.67 -20.61
C GLU A 46 -1.73 5.21 -20.60
N LYS A 47 -1.99 3.96 -20.97
CA LYS A 47 -3.33 3.35 -20.92
C LYS A 47 -3.94 3.30 -19.51
N ASN A 48 -3.13 3.45 -18.46
CA ASN A 48 -3.58 3.41 -17.07
C ASN A 48 -4.15 4.75 -16.62
N LEU A 49 -3.67 5.87 -17.17
CA LEU A 49 -4.06 7.23 -16.76
C LEU A 49 -5.57 7.49 -16.86
N LEU A 50 -6.25 6.82 -17.79
CA LEU A 50 -7.68 7.00 -18.00
C LEU A 50 -8.55 6.35 -16.92
N ARG A 51 -8.07 5.25 -16.31
CA ARG A 51 -8.93 4.33 -15.53
C ARG A 51 -8.39 3.96 -14.15
N GLN A 52 -7.16 4.36 -13.86
CA GLN A 52 -6.45 4.09 -12.61
C GLN A 52 -6.03 5.42 -12.00
N ASN A 53 -5.81 5.44 -10.69
CA ASN A 53 -5.43 6.65 -9.96
C ASN A 53 -3.95 6.98 -10.19
N PHE A 54 -3.55 7.24 -11.44
CA PHE A 54 -2.23 7.70 -11.85
C PHE A 54 -2.34 8.96 -12.69
N SER A 55 -1.27 9.73 -12.69
CA SER A 55 -1.10 10.99 -13.40
C SER A 55 0.05 10.85 -14.42
N PRO A 56 0.16 11.76 -15.39
CA PRO A 56 1.28 11.74 -16.34
C PRO A 56 2.66 11.77 -15.68
N ALA A 57 2.79 12.36 -14.49
CA ALA A 57 4.04 12.42 -13.73
C ALA A 57 4.48 11.04 -13.18
N ASP A 58 3.57 10.07 -13.13
CA ASP A 58 3.85 8.73 -12.61
C ASP A 58 4.28 7.75 -13.71
N LEU A 59 4.29 8.15 -14.98
CA LEU A 59 4.59 7.25 -16.10
C LEU A 59 5.97 6.61 -15.96
N GLY A 60 6.01 5.28 -16.09
CA GLY A 60 7.24 4.49 -15.93
C GLY A 60 7.60 4.14 -14.48
N GLU A 61 6.90 4.72 -13.50
CA GLU A 61 7.09 4.41 -12.09
C GLU A 61 6.32 3.15 -11.67
N ASN A 62 6.78 2.48 -10.61
CA ASN A 62 6.08 1.31 -10.09
C ASN A 62 4.72 1.71 -9.48
N LYS A 63 3.66 0.99 -9.84
CA LYS A 63 2.29 1.30 -9.42
C LYS A 63 2.11 1.27 -7.90
N ALA A 64 2.66 0.25 -7.23
CA ALA A 64 2.53 0.11 -5.79
C ALA A 64 3.24 1.25 -5.05
N ARG A 65 4.47 1.58 -5.48
CA ARG A 65 5.23 2.73 -4.96
C ARG A 65 4.44 4.03 -5.06
N VAL A 66 3.94 4.35 -6.25
CA VAL A 66 3.20 5.59 -6.52
C VAL A 66 1.98 5.73 -5.62
N LEU A 67 1.17 4.67 -5.48
CA LEU A 67 -0.01 4.72 -4.62
C LEU A 67 0.37 4.84 -3.13
N ALA A 68 1.37 4.09 -2.67
CA ALA A 68 1.78 4.10 -1.27
C ALA A 68 2.33 5.47 -0.85
N GLU A 69 3.25 6.04 -1.62
CA GLU A 69 3.85 7.36 -1.34
C GLU A 69 2.83 8.51 -1.42
N ARG A 70 1.89 8.43 -2.37
CA ARG A 70 0.87 9.46 -2.54
C ARG A 70 -0.03 9.57 -1.33
N TYR A 71 -0.50 8.44 -0.80
CA TYR A 71 -1.50 8.45 0.26
C TYR A 71 -0.89 8.42 1.67
N SER A 72 0.30 7.84 1.86
CA SER A 72 1.07 7.98 3.10
C SER A 72 1.24 9.44 3.51
N THR A 73 1.71 10.28 2.58
CA THR A 73 1.93 11.72 2.79
C THR A 73 0.64 12.45 3.18
N VAL A 74 -0.51 12.05 2.59
CA VAL A 74 -1.81 12.69 2.85
C VAL A 74 -2.35 12.36 4.24
N PHE A 75 -2.07 11.16 4.75
CA PHE A 75 -2.65 10.67 6.01
C PHE A 75 -1.64 10.57 7.16
N GLY A 76 -0.37 10.93 6.94
CA GLY A 76 0.69 10.78 7.94
C GLY A 76 0.98 9.32 8.31
N LEU A 77 0.69 8.39 7.39
CA LEU A 77 1.00 6.97 7.53
C LEU A 77 2.32 6.67 6.84
N GLU A 78 3.01 5.60 7.21
CA GLU A 78 4.23 5.19 6.52
C GLU A 78 3.93 4.67 5.10
N ALA A 79 4.83 4.96 4.16
CA ALA A 79 4.74 4.48 2.78
C ALA A 79 5.32 3.07 2.69
N GLU A 80 4.47 2.04 2.67
CA GLU A 80 4.92 0.65 2.54
C GLU A 80 4.41 -0.01 1.25
N TYR A 81 5.34 -0.57 0.49
CA TYR A 81 5.04 -1.25 -0.76
C TYR A 81 6.05 -2.33 -1.10
N VAL A 82 5.62 -3.29 -1.93
CA VAL A 82 6.48 -4.28 -2.57
C VAL A 82 6.39 -4.09 -4.09
N PRO A 83 7.46 -3.62 -4.76
CA PRO A 83 7.45 -3.32 -6.18
C PRO A 83 7.64 -4.58 -7.05
N ALA A 84 6.98 -5.69 -6.68
CA ALA A 84 7.10 -6.99 -7.33
C ALA A 84 5.78 -7.77 -7.24
N PHE A 85 5.59 -8.74 -8.14
CA PHE A 85 4.50 -9.69 -8.03
C PHE A 85 4.74 -10.68 -6.88
N ILE A 86 3.69 -10.95 -6.11
CA ILE A 86 3.72 -11.98 -5.08
C ILE A 86 3.22 -13.28 -5.70
N GLU A 87 4.16 -14.09 -6.20
CA GLU A 87 3.85 -15.33 -6.94
C GLU A 87 4.13 -16.60 -6.13
N LYS A 88 4.86 -16.47 -5.02
CA LYS A 88 5.27 -17.57 -4.15
C LYS A 88 4.46 -17.57 -2.87
N LEU A 89 4.00 -18.75 -2.45
CA LEU A 89 3.27 -18.92 -1.21
C LEU A 89 4.11 -18.49 -0.01
N GLU A 90 5.40 -18.81 -0.02
CA GLU A 90 6.34 -18.48 1.05
C GLU A 90 6.40 -16.97 1.28
N THR A 91 6.53 -16.19 0.20
CA THR A 91 6.53 -14.73 0.24
C THR A 91 5.19 -14.18 0.75
N LEU A 92 4.07 -14.75 0.31
CA LEU A 92 2.75 -14.34 0.81
C LEU A 92 2.64 -14.62 2.32
N MET A 93 3.08 -15.80 2.76
CA MET A 93 3.03 -16.21 4.17
C MET A 93 3.86 -15.29 5.04
N GLU A 94 5.07 -14.91 4.61
CA GLU A 94 5.92 -13.90 5.27
C GLU A 94 5.22 -12.54 5.36
N LEU A 95 4.63 -12.07 4.26
CA LEU A 95 3.95 -10.77 4.20
C LEU A 95 2.74 -10.69 5.14
N ILE A 96 1.96 -11.76 5.28
CA ILE A 96 0.78 -11.77 6.14
C ILE A 96 1.08 -12.13 7.60
N GLN A 97 2.33 -12.47 7.94
CA GLN A 97 2.68 -12.72 9.33
C GLN A 97 2.35 -11.48 10.18
N PRO A 98 1.82 -11.67 11.41
CA PRO A 98 1.52 -10.55 12.31
C PRO A 98 2.73 -9.74 12.79
N ASN A 99 3.97 -10.16 12.45
CA ASN A 99 5.26 -9.71 13.00
C ASN A 99 5.36 -8.19 13.28
N GLU A 100 6.13 -7.89 14.31
CA GLU A 100 5.76 -7.07 15.47
C GLU A 100 5.69 -5.56 15.28
N TRP A 101 4.83 -4.97 16.10
CA TRP A 101 4.90 -3.60 16.56
C TRP A 101 6.10 -3.43 17.49
N GLU A 102 7.31 -3.32 16.96
CA GLU A 102 8.35 -2.61 17.71
C GLU A 102 8.25 -1.14 17.28
N LEU A 103 7.43 -0.41 18.03
CA LEU A 103 7.70 1.01 18.22
C LEU A 103 9.11 1.05 18.80
N ASP A 104 10.08 1.60 18.08
CA ASP A 104 11.33 1.99 18.70
C ASP A 104 10.99 2.95 19.86
N GLU A 105 10.98 2.42 21.09
CA GLU A 105 11.01 3.22 22.30
C GLU A 105 12.41 3.85 22.37
N ASN A 106 12.68 4.86 21.55
CA ASN A 106 13.74 5.87 21.69
C ASN A 106 13.60 6.94 20.60
N SER A 107 12.59 7.81 20.73
CA SER A 107 12.67 9.20 20.29
C SER A 107 13.05 10.08 21.47
#